data_AF-A0A8S0G3L9-F1
#
_entry.id   AF-A0A8S0G3L9-F1
#
_cell.length_a   1.000
_cell.length_b   1.000
_cell.length_c   1.000
_cell.angle_alpha   90.00
_cell.angle_beta   90.00
_cell.angle_gamma   90.00
#
_symmetry.space_group_name_H-M   'P 1'
#
loop_
_entity.id
_entity.type
_entity.pdbx_description
1 polymer ?
#
loop_
_entity_poly.entity_id
_entity_poly.type
_entity_poly.pdbx_seq_one_letter_code
_entity_poly.pdbx_strand_id
1 'polypeptide(L)'
;MKYARTHKRLRERGGLSEPERKIFEALLSVKLDADEKVLNNSQILNNESYFERHMESCVITHFEDEHHITLTSSAVSDINRLIVAEYLNEFNTGARTW
;
A
#
# COMPACT_ATOMS: atom_id res chain seq x y z
N MET A 1 4.43 -5.80 13.20
CA MET A 1 4.14 -7.03 12.42
C MET A 1 3.04 -6.79 11.35
N LYS A 2 3.16 -5.71 10.54
CA LYS A 2 2.23 -5.35 9.45
C LYS A 2 2.71 -5.91 8.10
N TYR A 3 3.98 -5.64 7.74
CA TYR A 3 4.56 -6.00 6.44
C TYR A 3 4.97 -7.44 6.27
N ALA A 4 5.35 -8.17 7.32
CA ALA A 4 5.70 -9.59 7.18
C ALA A 4 4.55 -10.43 6.57
N ARG A 5 3.29 -10.03 6.78
CA ARG A 5 2.11 -10.72 6.22
C ARG A 5 1.82 -10.33 4.77
N THR A 6 1.86 -9.04 4.43
CA THR A 6 1.77 -8.57 3.04
C THR A 6 2.91 -9.12 2.20
N HIS A 7 4.13 -9.07 2.74
CA HIS A 7 5.35 -9.62 2.15
C HIS A 7 5.24 -11.14 1.91
N LYS A 8 4.82 -11.92 2.92
CA LYS A 8 4.63 -13.38 2.78
C LYS A 8 3.62 -13.72 1.68
N ARG A 9 2.51 -12.98 1.60
CA ARG A 9 1.45 -13.19 0.58
C ARG A 9 1.91 -12.84 -0.83
N LEU A 10 2.71 -11.78 -0.98
CA LEU A 10 3.29 -11.36 -2.26
C LEU A 10 4.28 -12.42 -2.78
N ARG A 11 5.07 -13.02 -1.86
CA ARG A 11 6.03 -14.10 -2.17
C ARG A 11 5.35 -15.41 -2.56
N GLU A 12 4.27 -15.79 -1.87
CA GLU A 12 3.51 -17.03 -2.15
C GLU A 12 2.82 -17.03 -3.52
N ARG A 13 2.62 -15.85 -4.13
CA ARG A 13 1.99 -15.69 -5.45
C ARG A 13 2.98 -15.57 -6.62
N GLY A 14 4.29 -15.60 -6.37
CA GLY A 14 5.31 -15.80 -7.41
C GLY A 14 5.47 -14.67 -8.46
N GLY A 15 5.07 -13.44 -8.15
CA GLY A 15 4.99 -12.35 -9.13
C GLY A 15 6.21 -11.44 -9.26
N LEU A 16 7.18 -11.50 -8.34
CA LEU A 16 8.29 -10.53 -8.28
C LEU A 16 9.63 -11.25 -8.25
N SER A 17 10.46 -11.02 -9.29
CA SER A 17 11.82 -11.55 -9.39
C SER A 17 12.86 -10.67 -8.68
N GLU A 18 12.45 -9.55 -8.10
CA GLU A 18 13.32 -8.54 -7.51
C GLU A 18 13.80 -8.92 -6.10
N PRO A 19 14.97 -8.40 -5.65
CA PRO A 19 15.48 -8.68 -4.31
C PRO A 19 14.50 -8.27 -3.20
N GLU A 20 14.40 -9.10 -2.17
CA GLU A 20 13.48 -8.93 -1.03
C GLU A 20 13.58 -7.53 -0.39
N ARG A 21 14.82 -7.05 -0.24
CA ARG A 21 15.13 -5.73 0.30
C ARG A 21 14.54 -4.60 -0.56
N LYS A 22 14.59 -4.73 -1.88
CA LYS A 22 14.14 -3.73 -2.83
C LYS A 22 12.61 -3.61 -2.83
N ILE A 23 11.92 -4.76 -2.76
CA ILE A 23 10.46 -4.82 -2.60
C ILE A 23 10.06 -4.19 -1.26
N PHE A 24 10.80 -4.47 -0.19
CA PHE A 24 10.54 -3.88 1.12
C PHE A 24 10.74 -2.36 1.12
N GLU A 25 11.80 -1.85 0.49
CA GLU A 25 12.05 -0.42 0.34
C GLU A 25 10.92 0.26 -0.44
N ALA A 26 10.46 -0.31 -1.56
CA ALA A 26 9.33 0.22 -2.33
C ALA A 26 8.02 0.26 -1.51
N LEU A 27 7.71 -0.83 -0.79
CA LEU A 27 6.55 -0.88 0.11
C LEU A 27 6.64 0.15 1.24
N LEU A 28 7.84 0.42 1.75
CA LEU A 28 8.06 1.42 2.79
C LEU A 28 7.82 2.84 2.25
N SER A 29 8.30 3.15 1.05
CA SER A 29 8.06 4.45 0.39
C SER A 29 6.57 4.72 0.20
N VAL A 30 5.82 3.74 -0.34
CA VAL A 30 4.35 3.83 -0.48
C VAL A 30 3.66 4.11 0.84
N LYS A 31 4.10 3.45 1.93
CA LYS A 31 3.53 3.67 3.26
C LYS A 31 3.78 5.09 3.75
N LEU A 32 4.99 5.61 3.58
CA LEU A 32 5.37 6.94 4.08
C LEU A 32 4.52 8.03 3.40
N ASP A 33 4.34 7.93 2.08
CA ASP A 33 3.48 8.84 1.33
C ASP A 33 2.01 8.74 1.76
N ALA A 34 1.50 7.50 1.92
CA ALA A 34 0.15 7.27 2.42
C ALA A 34 -0.07 7.81 3.84
N ASP A 35 0.88 7.58 4.75
CA ASP A 35 0.85 8.07 6.13
C ASP A 35 0.83 9.60 6.16
N GLU A 36 1.69 10.27 5.37
CA GLU A 36 1.71 11.72 5.25
C GLU A 36 0.38 12.25 4.72
N LYS A 37 -0.19 11.60 3.70
CA LYS A 37 -1.46 12.00 3.09
C LYS A 37 -2.61 11.91 4.09
N VAL A 38 -2.71 10.80 4.84
CA VAL A 38 -3.73 10.59 5.86
C VAL A 38 -3.52 11.52 7.05
N LEU A 39 -2.27 11.79 7.45
CA LEU A 39 -1.96 12.74 8.52
C LEU A 39 -2.41 14.17 8.15
N ASN A 40 -2.19 14.58 6.90
CA ASN A 40 -2.57 15.89 6.39
C ASN A 40 -4.10 16.04 6.19
N ASN A 41 -4.80 14.96 5.85
CA ASN A 41 -6.25 14.96 5.72
C ASN A 41 -6.85 13.58 5.99
N SER A 42 -7.16 13.30 7.26
CA SER A 42 -7.76 12.01 7.64
C SER A 42 -9.14 11.76 7.03
N GLN A 43 -9.85 12.81 6.62
CA GLN A 43 -11.18 12.71 6.00
C GLN A 43 -11.14 12.11 4.60
N ILE A 44 -9.96 11.97 3.96
CA ILE A 44 -9.84 11.26 2.68
C ILE A 44 -10.32 9.80 2.79
N LEU A 45 -10.21 9.20 3.98
CA LEU A 45 -10.63 7.83 4.24
C LEU A 45 -12.16 7.67 4.24
N ASN A 46 -12.93 8.77 4.31
CA ASN A 46 -14.37 8.74 4.11
C ASN A 46 -14.76 8.55 2.63
N ASN A 47 -13.83 8.81 1.71
CA ASN A 47 -14.02 8.57 0.28
C ASN A 47 -13.08 7.45 -0.17
N GLU A 48 -13.46 6.21 0.15
CA GLU A 48 -12.69 5.00 -0.15
C GLU A 48 -12.27 4.92 -1.62
N SER A 49 -13.17 5.18 -2.57
CA SER A 49 -12.84 5.11 -4.01
C SER A 49 -11.81 6.15 -4.44
N TYR A 50 -11.81 7.34 -3.82
CA TYR A 50 -10.78 8.35 -4.07
C TYR A 50 -9.43 7.91 -3.48
N PHE A 51 -9.45 7.44 -2.23
CA PHE A 51 -8.26 6.95 -1.56
C PHE A 51 -7.65 5.75 -2.28
N GLU A 52 -8.48 4.80 -2.74
CA GLU A 52 -8.07 3.62 -3.50
C GLU A 52 -7.34 3.98 -4.80
N ARG A 53 -7.88 4.94 -5.58
CA ARG A 53 -7.21 5.41 -6.81
C ARG A 53 -5.90 6.11 -6.53
N HIS A 54 -5.84 6.89 -5.45
CA HIS A 54 -4.62 7.57 -5.06
C HIS A 54 -3.54 6.56 -4.63
N MET A 55 -3.92 5.56 -3.83
CA MET A 55 -3.03 4.49 -3.40
C MET A 55 -2.55 3.62 -4.58
N GLU A 56 -3.42 3.36 -5.56
CA GLU A 56 -3.02 2.66 -6.79
C GLU A 56 -1.93 3.44 -7.55
N SER A 57 -2.11 4.75 -7.72
CA SER A 57 -1.10 5.61 -8.34
C SER A 57 0.20 5.63 -7.55
N CYS A 58 0.13 5.72 -6.22
CA CYS A 58 1.28 5.71 -5.32
C CYS A 58 2.08 4.40 -5.44
N VAL A 59 1.38 3.25 -5.47
CA VAL A 59 2.01 1.93 -5.67
C VAL A 59 2.73 1.87 -7.01
N ILE A 60 2.11 2.33 -8.10
CA ILE A 60 2.76 2.33 -9.42
C ILE A 60 4.00 3.24 -9.43
N THR A 61 3.88 4.48 -8.95
CA THR A 61 4.99 5.44 -8.93
C THR A 61 6.18 4.92 -8.14
N HIS A 62 5.98 4.47 -6.90
CA HIS A 62 7.12 3.99 -6.09
C HIS A 62 7.70 2.69 -6.65
N PHE A 63 6.88 1.74 -7.11
CA PHE A 63 7.42 0.48 -7.62
C PHE A 63 8.07 0.65 -8.99
N GLU A 64 7.42 1.26 -9.96
CA GLU A 64 7.90 1.32 -11.34
C GLU A 64 8.86 2.50 -11.58
N ASP A 65 8.49 3.70 -11.14
CA ASP A 65 9.26 4.92 -11.44
C ASP A 65 10.49 5.06 -10.53
N GLU A 66 10.33 4.87 -9.20
CA GLU A 66 11.42 5.09 -8.24
C GLU A 66 12.28 3.85 -8.04
N HIS A 67 11.66 2.68 -7.87
CA HIS A 67 12.37 1.45 -7.58
C HIS A 67 12.58 0.57 -8.81
N HIS A 68 12.04 0.89 -9.99
CA HIS A 68 12.22 0.10 -11.22
C HIS A 68 11.89 -1.39 -11.02
N ILE A 69 10.76 -1.65 -10.36
CA ILE A 69 10.14 -2.96 -10.13
C ILE A 69 8.86 -2.99 -10.97
N THR A 70 8.88 -3.72 -12.08
CA THR A 70 7.67 -3.89 -12.89
C THR A 70 6.63 -4.71 -12.13
N LEU A 71 5.45 -4.14 -11.93
CA LEU A 71 4.33 -4.84 -11.32
C LEU A 71 3.39 -5.34 -12.40
N THR A 72 2.83 -6.54 -12.21
CA THR A 72 1.65 -6.92 -12.99
C THR A 72 0.43 -6.15 -12.48
N SER A 73 -0.54 -5.86 -13.35
CA SER A 73 -1.78 -5.20 -12.92
C SER A 73 -2.46 -5.93 -11.76
N SER A 74 -2.43 -7.26 -11.72
CA SER A 74 -2.93 -8.04 -10.57
C SER A 74 -2.15 -7.78 -9.29
N ALA A 75 -0.83 -7.61 -9.36
CA ALA A 75 0.00 -7.32 -8.19
C ALA A 75 -0.26 -5.91 -7.65
N VAL A 76 -0.44 -4.92 -8.55
CA VAL A 76 -0.83 -3.56 -8.17
C VAL A 76 -2.16 -3.59 -7.42
N SER A 77 -3.20 -4.21 -7.98
CA SER A 77 -4.52 -4.29 -7.33
C SER A 77 -4.48 -5.05 -6.00
N ASP A 78 -3.72 -6.14 -5.92
CA ASP A 78 -3.56 -6.92 -4.67
C ASP A 78 -2.87 -6.08 -3.57
N ILE A 79 -1.76 -5.40 -3.90
CA ILE A 79 -1.04 -4.53 -2.96
C ILE A 79 -1.94 -3.37 -2.53
N ASN A 80 -2.57 -2.69 -3.48
CA ASN A 80 -3.44 -1.55 -3.23
C ASN A 80 -4.58 -1.92 -2.27
N ARG A 81 -5.30 -3.00 -2.57
CA ARG A 81 -6.39 -3.50 -1.73
C ARG A 81 -5.93 -3.84 -0.31
N LEU A 82 -4.75 -4.45 -0.16
CA LEU A 82 -4.21 -4.77 1.17
C LEU A 82 -3.90 -3.51 1.98
N ILE A 83 -3.33 -2.49 1.35
CA ILE A 83 -2.98 -1.22 2.01
C ILE A 83 -4.25 -0.45 2.37
N VAL A 84 -5.17 -0.26 1.42
CA VAL A 84 -6.43 0.45 1.64
C VAL A 84 -7.25 -0.17 2.77
N ALA A 85 -7.40 -1.51 2.75
CA ALA A 85 -8.12 -2.21 3.81
C ALA A 85 -7.48 -2.03 5.20
N GLU A 86 -6.15 -1.92 5.27
CA GLU A 86 -5.45 -1.66 6.52
C GLU A 86 -5.77 -0.25 7.06
N TYR A 87 -5.66 0.79 6.22
CA TYR A 87 -5.97 2.17 6.61
C TYR A 87 -7.44 2.37 7.00
N LEU A 88 -8.38 1.78 6.25
CA LEU A 88 -9.80 1.85 6.58
C LEU A 88 -10.11 1.12 7.89
N ASN A 89 -9.50 -0.05 8.11
CA ASN A 89 -9.69 -0.78 9.36
C ASN A 89 -9.15 0.01 10.56
N GLU A 90 -7.99 0.66 10.42
CA GLU A 90 -7.41 1.49 11.47
C GLU A 90 -8.22 2.76 11.73
N PHE A 91 -8.71 3.42 10.69
CA PHE A 91 -9.60 4.56 10.83
C PHE A 91 -10.91 4.19 11.54
N ASN A 92 -11.55 3.09 11.12
CA ASN A 92 -12.80 2.62 11.72
C ASN A 92 -12.63 2.05 13.15
N THR A 93 -11.48 1.43 13.44
CA THR A 93 -11.18 0.89 14.78
C THR A 93 -10.73 2.01 15.72
N GLY A 94 -9.92 2.95 15.23
CA GLY A 94 -9.47 4.13 15.99
C GLY A 94 -10.60 5.12 16.26
N ALA A 95 -11.55 5.29 15.33
CA ALA A 95 -12.77 6.09 15.51
C ALA A 95 -13.74 5.51 16.56
N ARG A 96 -13.61 4.21 16.91
CA ARG A 96 -14.41 3.54 17.95
C ARG A 96 -13.84 3.68 19.37
N THR A 97 -12.74 4.41 19.55
CA THR A 97 -12.04 4.55 20.85
C THR A 97 -12.16 5.94 21.50
N TRP A 98 -13.22 6.69 21.23
CA TRP A 98 -13.52 7.96 21.90
C TRP A 98 -14.92 7.97 22.48
#